data_AF-A0A842A061-F1
#
_entry.id   AF-A0A842A061-F1
#
_cell.length_a   1.000
_cell.length_b   1.000
_cell.length_c   1.000
_cell.angle_alpha   90.00
_cell.angle_beta   90.00
_cell.angle_gamma   90.00
#
_symmetry.space_group_name_H-M   'P 1'
#
loop_
_entity.id
_entity.type
_entity.pdbx_description
1 polymer ?
#
loop_
_entity_poly.entity_id
_entity_poly.type
_entity_poly.pdbx_seq_one_letter_code
_entity_poly.pdbx_strand_id
1 'polypeptide(L)'
;MKPINKKKAKTLVLALSFSLAFTVVGPALTANAENTLSNLESSATGQFDVSASQAVSEIDSVGVEDVTEENGQNTSRLLKAAAFKNKVYSYKRGGFAAWCKDYVSYRYNGTSVAENNTWQEAGYIFPNIIKKKGIVNYANGSNYKDYRGTKTYKIGTPTPWGDVAFAQFDRSDYYRVKSNGTGYLK
;
A
#
# COMPACT_ATOMS: atom_id res chain seq x y z
N MET A 1 -33.38 -57.55 7.94
CA MET A 1 -33.30 -56.08 7.83
C MET A 1 -32.83 -55.75 6.41
N LYS A 2 -33.76 -55.54 5.47
CA LYS A 2 -34.22 -54.25 4.90
C LYS A 2 -33.12 -53.49 4.10
N PRO A 3 -33.17 -53.48 2.76
CA PRO A 3 -32.18 -52.80 1.93
C PRO A 3 -32.41 -51.28 1.87
N ILE A 4 -31.32 -50.51 1.88
CA ILE A 4 -31.29 -49.05 1.80
C ILE A 4 -31.52 -48.63 0.34
N ASN A 5 -32.67 -48.00 0.12
CA ASN A 5 -33.04 -47.27 -1.08
C ASN A 5 -32.43 -45.86 -1.02
N LYS A 6 -31.66 -45.44 -2.04
CA LYS A 6 -31.45 -44.02 -2.31
C LYS A 6 -31.71 -43.73 -3.78
N LYS A 7 -32.66 -42.82 -3.96
CA LYS A 7 -33.32 -42.42 -5.20
C LYS A 7 -32.34 -41.74 -6.16
N LYS A 8 -32.55 -42.01 -7.45
CA LYS A 8 -31.99 -41.27 -8.58
C LYS A 8 -32.48 -39.81 -8.52
N ALA A 9 -31.58 -38.86 -8.66
CA ALA A 9 -31.91 -37.48 -9.05
C ALA A 9 -31.33 -37.24 -10.44
N LYS A 10 -32.22 -37.04 -11.43
CA LYS A 10 -31.93 -36.52 -12.76
C LYS A 10 -32.68 -35.18 -12.87
N THR A 11 -31.94 -34.10 -13.11
CA THR A 11 -32.40 -32.77 -13.55
C THR A 11 -31.11 -31.98 -13.82
N LEU A 12 -30.64 -31.65 -15.02
CA LEU A 12 -31.19 -31.12 -16.28
C LEU A 12 -31.51 -29.61 -16.24
N VAL A 13 -30.66 -28.84 -16.97
CA VAL A 13 -30.86 -27.50 -17.60
C VAL A 13 -30.79 -26.30 -16.64
N LEU A 14 -30.02 -25.22 -16.90
CA LEU A 14 -30.20 -24.26 -18.00
C LEU A 14 -28.91 -23.44 -18.27
N ALA A 15 -28.44 -23.44 -19.52
CA ALA A 15 -27.43 -22.53 -20.02
C ALA A 15 -28.11 -21.21 -20.45
N LEU A 16 -27.70 -20.09 -19.84
CA LEU A 16 -28.18 -18.75 -20.20
C LEU A 16 -27.11 -18.08 -21.07
N SER A 17 -27.29 -18.20 -22.38
CA SER A 17 -26.52 -17.51 -23.40
C SER A 17 -26.91 -16.02 -23.43
N PHE A 18 -25.97 -15.14 -23.09
CA PHE A 18 -26.10 -13.69 -23.32
C PHE A 18 -25.54 -13.36 -24.71
N SER A 19 -26.44 -13.13 -25.67
CA SER A 19 -26.10 -12.58 -26.98
C SER A 19 -26.07 -11.06 -26.88
N LEU A 20 -24.88 -10.44 -26.81
CA LEU A 20 -24.73 -9.01 -27.09
C LEU A 20 -24.49 -8.82 -28.59
N ALA A 21 -25.49 -8.27 -29.27
CA ALA A 21 -25.37 -7.79 -30.64
C ALA A 21 -24.49 -6.53 -30.67
N PHE A 22 -23.39 -6.57 -31.42
CA PHE A 22 -22.62 -5.38 -31.80
C PHE A 22 -23.29 -4.73 -33.02
N THR A 23 -23.85 -3.53 -32.85
CA THR A 23 -24.17 -2.64 -33.98
C THR A 23 -23.05 -1.61 -34.11
N VAL A 24 -22.25 -1.77 -35.17
CA VAL A 24 -21.26 -0.76 -35.57
C VAL A 24 -21.99 0.32 -36.35
N VAL A 25 -22.16 1.49 -35.74
CA VAL A 25 -22.52 2.72 -36.47
C VAL A 25 -21.22 3.50 -36.65
N GLY A 26 -20.69 3.50 -37.88
CA GLY A 26 -19.53 4.32 -38.25
C GLY A 26 -19.92 5.79 -38.37
N PRO A 27 -19.04 6.75 -38.02
CA PRO A 27 -19.26 8.15 -38.32
C PRO A 27 -18.93 8.41 -39.80
N ALA A 28 -19.94 8.84 -40.56
CA ALA A 28 -19.73 9.41 -41.89
C ALA A 28 -19.07 10.79 -41.77
N LEU A 29 -18.03 11.01 -42.58
CA LEU A 29 -17.43 12.32 -42.86
C LEU A 29 -18.50 13.35 -43.23
N THR A 30 -18.48 14.51 -42.59
CA THR A 30 -18.88 15.77 -43.24
C THR A 30 -17.81 16.82 -42.96
N ALA A 31 -17.30 17.35 -44.07
CA ALA A 31 -16.36 18.45 -44.16
C ALA A 31 -17.02 19.79 -43.78
N ASN A 32 -16.17 20.79 -43.58
CA ASN A 32 -16.41 22.22 -43.33
C ASN A 32 -16.64 22.66 -41.88
N ALA A 33 -15.55 23.10 -41.27
CA ALA A 33 -15.56 24.29 -40.41
C ALA A 33 -14.19 24.99 -40.55
N GLU A 34 -14.03 25.76 -41.63
CA GLU A 34 -13.05 26.85 -41.68
C GLU A 34 -13.67 28.12 -41.06
N ASN A 35 -12.79 28.98 -40.57
CA ASN A 35 -13.01 30.28 -39.91
C ASN A 35 -13.35 30.26 -38.42
N THR A 36 -12.32 30.30 -37.57
CA THR A 36 -11.80 31.58 -37.04
C THR A 36 -10.55 31.34 -36.21
N LEU A 37 -9.42 31.84 -36.72
CA LEU A 37 -8.11 31.84 -36.05
C LEU A 37 -7.74 33.30 -35.89
N SER A 38 -7.85 33.82 -34.66
CA SER A 38 -7.02 34.93 -34.19
C SER A 38 -7.39 35.28 -32.75
N ASN A 39 -6.37 35.35 -31.90
CA ASN A 39 -6.32 36.04 -30.61
C ASN A 39 -6.38 35.13 -29.36
N LEU A 40 -5.24 34.51 -29.04
CA LEU A 40 -4.71 34.53 -27.66
C LEU A 40 -3.22 34.11 -27.64
N GLU A 41 -2.33 34.97 -28.12
CA GLU A 41 -0.96 34.99 -27.59
C GLU A 41 -0.95 35.98 -26.42
N SER A 42 -0.64 35.47 -25.21
CA SER A 42 0.26 36.09 -24.24
C SER A 42 -0.11 35.67 -22.82
N SER A 43 0.93 35.33 -22.06
CA SER A 43 0.99 35.24 -20.60
C SER A 43 0.50 33.95 -19.95
N ALA A 44 1.38 32.94 -19.97
CA ALA A 44 1.74 32.20 -18.75
C ALA A 44 3.09 31.51 -18.94
N THR A 45 4.16 32.31 -19.03
CA THR A 45 5.50 31.88 -18.69
C THR A 45 5.53 31.49 -17.22
N GLY A 46 5.39 30.19 -16.97
CA GLY A 46 5.48 29.59 -15.65
C GLY A 46 5.93 28.16 -15.80
N GLN A 47 7.09 27.97 -16.43
CA GLN A 47 7.74 26.67 -16.51
C GLN A 47 8.03 26.20 -15.07
N PHE A 48 7.20 25.27 -14.61
CA PHE A 48 7.33 24.55 -13.35
C PHE A 48 8.53 23.60 -13.47
N ASP A 49 9.75 24.16 -13.55
CA ASP A 49 10.99 23.41 -13.45
C ASP A 49 11.27 23.06 -11.98
N VAL A 50 10.31 22.38 -11.33
CA VAL A 50 10.59 21.63 -10.12
C VAL A 50 11.31 20.37 -10.57
N SER A 51 12.63 20.48 -10.66
CA SER A 51 13.52 19.36 -10.94
C SER A 51 13.11 18.20 -10.05
N ALA A 52 12.81 17.04 -10.64
CA ALA A 52 12.37 15.84 -9.90
C ALA A 52 13.32 15.51 -8.71
N SER A 53 14.59 15.89 -8.81
CA SER A 53 15.59 15.79 -7.75
C SER A 53 15.33 16.66 -6.51
N GLN A 54 14.70 17.84 -6.64
CA GLN A 54 14.36 18.71 -5.51
C GLN A 54 13.13 18.20 -4.75
N ALA A 55 12.11 17.71 -5.47
CA ALA A 55 10.97 17.02 -4.85
C ALA A 55 11.37 15.74 -4.09
N VAL A 56 12.41 15.04 -4.55
CA VAL A 56 12.96 13.84 -3.89
C VAL A 56 13.66 14.17 -2.55
N SER A 57 14.28 15.36 -2.43
CA SER A 57 14.95 15.76 -1.19
C SER A 57 13.98 16.11 -0.05
N GLU A 58 12.78 16.59 -0.37
CA GLU A 58 11.74 16.92 0.61
C GLU A 58 10.96 15.67 1.11
N ILE A 59 11.02 14.57 0.37
CA ILE A 59 10.40 13.28 0.69
C ILE A 59 11.20 12.49 1.76
N ASP A 60 12.44 12.87 2.04
CA ASP A 60 13.30 12.17 3.01
C ASP A 60 13.28 12.79 4.42
N SER A 61 12.25 13.59 4.73
CA SER A 61 11.89 14.00 6.09
C SER A 61 11.40 12.77 6.87
N VAL A 62 12.35 12.04 7.46
CA VAL A 62 12.17 10.79 8.18
C VAL A 62 11.81 11.02 9.64
N GLY A 63 10.66 10.50 10.06
CA GLY A 63 10.22 10.50 11.46
C GLY A 63 9.88 9.09 11.91
N VAL A 64 10.57 8.60 12.94
CA VAL A 64 10.11 7.46 13.73
C VAL A 64 9.07 8.01 14.70
N GLU A 65 7.81 7.59 14.57
CA GLU A 65 6.79 7.93 15.56
C GLU A 65 6.74 6.84 16.63
N ASP A 66 6.84 7.29 17.89
CA ASP A 66 7.07 6.45 19.06
C ASP A 66 5.96 5.45 19.38
N VAL A 67 6.49 4.34 19.87
CA VAL A 67 5.95 3.20 20.63
C VAL A 67 4.66 3.45 21.43
N THR A 68 3.59 2.74 21.06
CA THR A 68 2.47 2.48 21.99
C THR A 68 2.70 1.14 22.70
N GLU A 69 2.83 1.16 24.03
CA GLU A 69 2.82 -0.06 24.87
C GLU A 69 1.42 -0.24 25.49
N GLU A 70 0.74 -1.34 25.17
CA GLU A 70 -0.48 -1.72 25.90
C GLU A 70 -0.09 -2.33 27.26
N ASN A 71 -0.46 -1.64 28.35
CA ASN A 71 -0.13 -2.04 29.71
C ASN A 71 -1.18 -3.02 30.27
N GLY A 72 -0.91 -4.33 30.15
CA GLY A 72 -1.69 -5.39 30.77
C GLY A 72 -1.36 -5.58 32.27
N GLN A 73 -2.40 -5.71 33.09
CA GLN A 73 -2.38 -5.68 34.56
C GLN A 73 -1.49 -6.74 35.28
N ASN A 74 -1.16 -6.39 36.53
CA ASN A 74 -0.25 -7.02 37.49
C ASN A 74 -0.21 -8.56 37.52
N THR A 75 0.92 -9.14 37.10
CA THR A 75 1.32 -10.52 37.37
C THR A 75 2.75 -10.57 37.94
N SER A 76 3.08 -11.63 38.69
CA SER A 76 4.36 -11.78 39.42
C SER A 76 5.58 -11.64 38.49
N ARG A 77 6.71 -11.13 39.01
CA ARG A 77 7.91 -10.78 38.22
C ARG A 77 8.41 -11.90 37.29
N LEU A 78 8.25 -13.16 37.68
CA LEU A 78 8.63 -14.33 36.87
C LEU A 78 7.67 -14.55 35.68
N LEU A 79 6.36 -14.37 35.90
CA LEU A 79 5.39 -14.38 34.79
C LEU A 79 5.58 -13.16 33.88
N LYS A 80 5.99 -12.00 34.41
CA LYS A 80 6.27 -10.80 33.61
C LYS A 80 7.46 -10.96 32.66
N ALA A 81 8.46 -11.78 33.01
CA ALA A 81 9.57 -12.11 32.12
C ALA A 81 9.16 -13.12 31.03
N ALA A 82 8.23 -14.03 31.33
CA ALA A 82 7.70 -14.99 30.36
C ALA A 82 6.58 -14.40 29.46
N ALA A 83 5.88 -13.39 29.95
CA ALA A 83 4.75 -12.77 29.27
C ALA A 83 5.22 -11.90 28.09
N PHE A 84 4.68 -12.21 26.91
CA PHE A 84 4.86 -11.39 25.73
C PHE A 84 4.13 -10.06 25.87
N LYS A 85 4.86 -8.96 25.71
CA LYS A 85 4.34 -7.60 25.58
C LYS A 85 4.07 -7.27 24.13
N ASN A 86 3.00 -6.55 23.84
CA ASN A 86 2.67 -6.09 22.49
C ASN A 86 3.26 -4.70 22.26
N LYS A 87 3.78 -4.47 21.05
CA LYS A 87 4.32 -3.18 20.63
C LYS A 87 4.14 -2.99 19.14
N VAL A 88 3.97 -1.74 18.73
CA VAL A 88 3.91 -1.34 17.33
C VAL A 88 5.10 -0.46 17.04
N TYR A 89 5.90 -0.85 16.05
CA TYR A 89 6.89 0.02 15.44
C TYR A 89 6.26 0.67 14.22
N SER A 90 6.41 1.99 14.10
CA SER A 90 5.91 2.75 12.97
C SER A 90 7.01 3.56 12.32
N TYR A 91 7.00 3.62 11.00
CA TYR A 91 7.97 4.41 10.23
C TYR A 91 7.28 5.11 9.08
N LYS A 92 7.38 6.44 9.05
CA LYS A 92 6.86 7.27 7.97
C LYS A 92 8.00 7.64 7.01
N ARG A 93 7.74 7.44 5.72
CA ARG A 93 8.56 7.96 4.63
C ARG A 93 7.71 8.86 3.74
N GLY A 94 8.27 9.97 3.30
CA GLY A 94 7.60 10.96 2.48
C GLY A 94 7.11 12.17 3.25
N GLY A 95 6.93 13.27 2.51
CA GLY A 95 6.52 14.57 3.03
C GLY A 95 5.01 14.76 2.99
N PHE A 96 4.58 16.02 3.07
CA PHE A 96 3.17 16.38 3.04
C PHE A 96 2.49 16.08 1.70
N ALA A 97 3.20 16.18 0.57
CA ALA A 97 2.58 15.95 -0.74
C ALA A 97 2.33 14.45 -1.02
N ALA A 98 3.13 13.56 -0.45
CA ALA A 98 2.96 12.12 -0.56
C ALA A 98 3.75 11.40 0.54
N TRP A 99 3.07 10.54 1.28
CA TRP A 99 3.68 9.74 2.35
C TRP A 99 3.15 8.32 2.41
N CYS A 100 4.00 7.44 2.95
CA CYS A 100 3.65 6.08 3.31
C CYS A 100 4.15 5.82 4.74
N LYS A 101 3.26 5.34 5.60
CA LYS A 101 3.58 4.93 6.97
C LYS A 101 3.44 3.42 7.08
N ASP A 102 4.54 2.78 7.45
CA ASP A 102 4.65 1.35 7.63
C ASP A 102 4.49 1.03 9.12
N TYR A 103 3.67 0.03 9.44
CA TYR A 103 3.42 -0.41 10.80
C TYR A 103 3.73 -1.89 10.95
N VAL A 104 4.49 -2.20 12.00
CA VAL A 104 4.85 -3.56 12.39
C VAL A 104 4.44 -3.77 13.82
N SER A 105 3.35 -4.52 14.03
CA SER A 105 2.94 -5.00 15.34
C SER A 105 3.62 -6.33 15.65
N TYR A 106 4.27 -6.39 16.80
CA TYR A 106 4.99 -7.57 17.26
C TYR A 106 4.82 -7.75 18.76
N ARG A 107 5.11 -8.97 19.20
CA ARG A 107 5.10 -9.36 20.61
C ARG A 107 6.51 -9.72 21.04
N TYR A 108 6.95 -9.28 22.21
CA TYR A 108 8.32 -9.49 22.69
C TYR A 108 8.35 -9.85 24.18
N ASN A 109 9.31 -10.67 24.61
CA ASN A 109 9.46 -11.09 26.02
C ASN A 109 10.92 -11.01 26.54
N GLY A 110 11.78 -10.19 25.93
CA GLY A 110 13.20 -10.08 26.29
C GLY A 110 14.08 -11.13 25.61
N THR A 111 13.57 -12.34 25.39
CA THR A 111 14.32 -13.44 24.75
C THR A 111 13.94 -13.62 23.28
N SER A 112 12.65 -13.59 22.94
CA SER A 112 12.17 -13.82 21.58
C SER A 112 11.21 -12.73 21.10
N VAL A 113 10.98 -12.73 19.79
CA VAL A 113 10.00 -11.88 19.12
C VAL A 113 9.04 -12.76 18.33
N ALA A 114 7.75 -12.59 18.57
CA ALA A 114 6.68 -13.16 17.77
C ALA A 114 6.05 -12.07 16.89
N GLU A 115 5.75 -12.43 15.64
CA GLU A 115 5.03 -11.54 14.74
C GLU A 115 3.54 -11.51 15.10
N ASN A 116 2.90 -10.35 14.95
CA ASN A 116 1.46 -10.20 15.19
C ASN A 116 0.75 -9.75 13.92
N ASN A 117 1.00 -8.51 13.47
CA ASN A 117 0.34 -7.95 12.30
C ASN A 117 1.22 -6.90 11.63
N THR A 118 1.08 -6.72 10.32
CA THR A 118 1.75 -5.66 9.58
C THR A 118 0.78 -4.98 8.64
N TRP A 119 0.85 -3.66 8.53
CA TRP A 119 0.01 -2.89 7.62
C TRP A 119 0.71 -1.63 7.14
N GLN A 120 0.18 -1.06 6.06
CA GLN A 120 0.66 0.19 5.49
C GLN A 120 -0.50 1.17 5.32
N GLU A 121 -0.22 2.42 5.67
CA GLU A 121 -1.06 3.57 5.39
C GLU A 121 -0.35 4.45 4.38
N ALA A 122 -1.08 4.99 3.43
CA ALA A 122 -0.52 5.90 2.44
C ALA A 122 -1.48 7.05 2.24
N GLY A 123 -0.93 8.25 2.06
CA GLY A 123 -1.65 9.46 1.72
C GLY A 123 -0.88 10.22 0.66
N TYR A 124 -1.61 10.90 -0.22
CA TYR A 124 -1.00 11.64 -1.31
C TYR A 124 -1.90 12.75 -1.83
N ILE A 125 -1.27 13.76 -2.43
CA ILE A 125 -1.90 14.88 -3.09
C ILE A 125 -1.46 14.83 -4.55
N PHE A 126 -2.45 14.79 -5.45
CA PHE A 126 -2.22 14.80 -6.89
C PHE A 126 -1.26 15.95 -7.28
N PRO A 127 -0.27 15.71 -8.17
CA PRO A 127 -0.06 14.53 -9.02
C PRO A 127 0.82 13.43 -8.42
N ASN A 128 1.28 13.58 -7.19
CA ASN A 128 2.09 12.56 -6.53
C ASN A 128 1.15 11.46 -6.04
N ILE A 129 1.39 10.21 -6.44
CA ILE A 129 0.59 9.05 -6.05
C ILE A 129 1.51 8.03 -5.37
N ILE A 130 1.04 7.42 -4.28
CA ILE A 130 1.73 6.31 -3.61
C ILE A 130 0.88 5.06 -3.66
N LYS A 131 1.50 3.95 -4.07
CA LYS A 131 0.90 2.62 -4.03
C LYS A 131 1.58 1.75 -2.97
N LYS A 132 0.76 1.21 -2.07
CA LYS A 132 1.14 0.25 -1.03
C LYS A 132 1.40 -1.12 -1.66
N LYS A 133 2.53 -1.75 -1.34
CA LYS A 133 2.88 -3.11 -1.80
C LYS A 133 2.89 -4.13 -0.66
N GLY A 134 2.75 -3.68 0.58
CA GLY A 134 2.77 -4.51 1.78
C GLY A 134 4.13 -4.54 2.46
N ILE A 135 4.14 -5.21 3.62
CA ILE A 135 5.34 -5.47 4.43
C ILE A 135 5.50 -6.98 4.51
N VAL A 136 6.72 -7.48 4.29
CA VAL A 136 7.03 -8.91 4.30
C VAL A 136 8.13 -9.19 5.31
N ASN A 137 7.91 -10.15 6.20
CA ASN A 137 8.98 -10.72 7.01
C ASN A 137 9.90 -11.57 6.13
N TYR A 138 11.20 -11.25 6.07
CA TYR A 138 12.13 -11.96 5.19
C TYR A 138 13.24 -12.71 5.94
N ALA A 139 13.50 -12.38 7.21
CA ALA A 139 14.45 -13.11 8.04
C ALA A 139 14.00 -13.14 9.50
N ASN A 140 14.26 -14.27 10.16
CA ASN A 140 13.94 -14.50 11.55
C ASN A 140 15.19 -15.02 12.28
N GLY A 141 15.56 -14.37 13.37
CA GLY A 141 16.55 -14.86 14.33
C GLY A 141 15.88 -15.25 15.64
N SER A 142 16.65 -15.76 16.60
CA SER A 142 16.16 -16.06 17.95
C SER A 142 15.65 -14.80 18.66
N ASN A 143 16.39 -13.70 18.54
CA ASN A 143 16.16 -12.46 19.28
C ASN A 143 15.67 -11.30 18.39
N TYR A 144 15.42 -11.54 17.11
CA TYR A 144 15.02 -10.49 16.17
C TYR A 144 14.18 -11.02 15.00
N LYS A 145 13.42 -10.11 14.39
CA LYS A 145 12.73 -10.32 13.12
C LYS A 145 13.01 -9.16 12.18
N ASP A 146 13.30 -9.47 10.92
CA ASP A 146 13.51 -8.48 9.88
C ASP A 146 12.33 -8.42 8.93
N TYR A 147 11.93 -7.19 8.61
CA TYR A 147 10.82 -6.89 7.73
C TYR A 147 11.30 -6.01 6.57
N ARG A 148 10.63 -6.16 5.42
CA ARG A 148 10.82 -5.32 4.25
C ARG A 148 9.47 -4.72 3.86
N GLY A 149 9.34 -3.41 3.98
CA GLY A 149 8.20 -2.66 3.47
C GLY A 149 8.50 -2.15 2.07
N THR A 150 7.70 -2.52 1.08
CA THR A 150 7.85 -2.02 -0.29
C THR A 150 6.74 -1.02 -0.60
N LYS A 151 7.10 0.04 -1.33
CA LYS A 151 6.19 1.11 -1.74
C LYS A 151 6.59 1.64 -3.11
N THR A 152 5.60 2.03 -3.89
CA THR A 152 5.81 2.57 -5.24
C THR A 152 5.37 4.02 -5.25
N TYR A 153 6.29 4.92 -5.58
CA TYR A 153 6.01 6.33 -5.85
C TYR A 153 5.73 6.50 -7.33
N LYS A 154 4.68 7.24 -7.66
CA LYS A 154 4.29 7.56 -9.02
C LYS A 154 3.98 9.04 -9.13
N ILE A 155 4.21 9.59 -10.31
CA ILE A 155 3.72 10.93 -10.67
C ILE A 155 2.76 10.76 -11.83
N GLY A 156 1.52 11.19 -11.65
CA GLY A 156 0.50 11.12 -12.69
C GLY A 156 -0.93 11.25 -12.17
N THR A 157 -1.87 10.71 -12.92
CA THR A 157 -3.30 10.88 -12.68
C THR A 157 -3.95 9.56 -12.27
N PRO A 158 -4.64 9.52 -11.11
CA PRO A 158 -5.43 8.36 -10.76
C PRO A 158 -6.63 8.30 -11.71
N THR A 159 -6.81 7.19 -12.42
CA THR A 159 -8.00 6.95 -13.23
C THR A 159 -8.72 5.69 -12.74
N PRO A 160 -10.05 5.56 -12.97
CA PRO A 160 -10.82 4.41 -12.51
C PRO A 160 -10.33 3.06 -13.04
N TRP A 161 -9.64 3.06 -14.20
CA TRP A 161 -9.13 1.87 -14.85
C TRP A 161 -7.65 1.59 -14.53
N GLY A 162 -7.01 2.46 -13.74
CA GLY A 162 -5.60 2.35 -13.35
C GLY A 162 -4.86 3.69 -13.47
N ASP A 163 -3.88 3.92 -12.59
CA ASP A 163 -3.12 5.17 -12.62
C ASP A 163 -2.30 5.28 -13.91
N VAL A 164 -2.42 6.41 -14.60
CA VAL A 164 -1.50 6.78 -15.69
C VAL A 164 -0.33 7.51 -15.04
N ALA A 165 0.85 6.89 -15.06
CA ALA A 165 2.05 7.44 -14.44
C ALA A 165 3.08 7.84 -15.51
N PHE A 166 3.60 9.06 -15.40
CA PHE A 166 4.71 9.56 -16.21
C PHE A 166 6.05 9.07 -15.68
N ALA A 167 6.15 8.88 -14.36
CA ALA A 167 7.31 8.33 -13.69
C ALA A 167 6.87 7.41 -12.56
N GLN A 168 7.62 6.31 -12.37
CA GLN A 168 7.39 5.34 -11.30
C GLN A 168 8.72 4.89 -10.70
N PHE A 169 8.80 4.87 -9.37
CA PHE A 169 9.96 4.39 -8.64
C PHE A 169 9.53 3.49 -7.48
N ASP A 170 10.16 2.33 -7.38
CA ASP A 170 9.96 1.42 -6.25
C ASP A 170 11.02 1.66 -5.18
N ARG A 171 10.58 1.76 -3.94
CA ARG A 171 11.46 1.86 -2.76
C ARG A 171 11.13 0.73 -1.81
N SER A 172 12.18 0.11 -1.28
CA SER A 172 12.07 -0.86 -0.19
C SER A 172 12.81 -0.32 1.02
N ASP A 173 12.13 -0.40 2.17
CA ASP A 173 12.67 -0.04 3.47
C ASP A 173 12.80 -1.31 4.31
N TYR A 174 13.89 -1.40 5.07
CA TYR A 174 14.22 -2.56 5.89
C TYR A 174 14.08 -2.21 7.35
N TYR A 175 13.38 -3.04 8.10
CA TYR A 175 13.12 -2.84 9.52
C TYR A 175 13.61 -4.04 10.31
N ARG A 176 14.12 -3.78 11.51
CA ARG A 176 14.45 -4.84 12.47
C ARG A 176 13.76 -4.53 13.79
N VAL A 177 13.05 -5.54 14.30
CA VAL A 177 12.51 -5.54 15.67
C VAL A 177 13.27 -6.57 16.49
N LYS A 178 13.55 -6.24 17.75
CA LYS A 178 14.36 -7.05 18.67
C LYS A 178 13.54 -7.51 19.88
N SER A 179 14.02 -8.57 20.53
CA SER A 179 13.39 -9.17 21.71
C SER A 179 13.36 -8.25 22.93
N ASN A 180 14.21 -7.22 22.96
CA ASN A 180 14.18 -6.16 23.96
C ASN A 180 13.08 -5.10 23.71
N GLY A 181 12.26 -5.27 22.67
CA GLY A 181 11.21 -4.33 22.31
C GLY A 181 11.70 -3.11 21.51
N THR A 182 12.94 -3.09 21.04
CA THR A 182 13.42 -2.01 20.16
C THR A 182 13.13 -2.34 18.70
N GLY A 183 12.63 -1.35 17.96
CA GLY A 183 12.44 -1.42 16.51
C GLY A 183 13.18 -0.26 15.85
N TYR A 184 13.83 -0.50 14.72
CA TYR A 184 14.56 0.53 13.98
C TYR A 184 14.64 0.22 12.48
N LEU A 185 14.88 1.26 11.69
CA LEU A 185 15.22 1.18 10.27
C LEU A 185 16.66 0.68 10.12
N LYS A 186 16.88 -0.30 9.26
CA LYS A 186 18.18 -0.93 8.98
C LYS A 186 18.89 -0.30 7.80
#